data_AF-A0A952J8S8-F1
#
_entry.id   AF-A0A952J8S8-F1
#
_cell.length_a   1.000
_cell.length_b   1.000
_cell.length_c   1.000
_cell.angle_alpha   90.00
_cell.angle_beta   90.00
_cell.angle_gamma   90.00
#
_symmetry.space_group_name_H-M   'P 1'
#
loop_
_entity.id
_entity.type
_entity.pdbx_description
1 polymer ?
#
loop_
_entity_poly.entity_id
_entity_poly.type
_entity_poly.pdbx_seq_one_letter_code
_entity_poly.pdbx_strand_id
1 'polypeptide(L)'
;METIYAERKPNTIRKFITRFRFGASLGYGNTYMQHGLDDFGILKRPGFKPRVFYNTTFDSTYTNWINRAKRDTLAITPATFLVRGDTAKIGFKGRGKNIPFQVTIHYEFLKRYRLGAGYGYEHLTLGTFEPISYKAEIGTFRPDHYQGWMRKFFGYAGGSFYRIDKYLFTGDLQVGSYKPGRNFDNSLIKRGAYFNLGVTAERELSEYLRLFARTSYEFKRYNLAMPESNNSTIRHRMNAAYLQVGLTYSIPELPRCYLKDCKIQINHAHGNKEYRSRVHPIFKKQNPGYGENHPELIKYKGKNKRKLNPY
;
A
#
# COMPACT_ATOMS: atom_id res chain seq x y z
N MET A 1 54.81 -10.50 -22.40
CA MET A 1 53.75 -10.83 -21.42
C MET A 1 52.42 -10.41 -22.03
N GLU A 2 51.85 -11.30 -22.83
CA GLU A 2 50.59 -11.06 -23.53
C GLU A 2 49.42 -11.26 -22.55
N THR A 3 48.43 -10.39 -22.64
CA THR A 3 47.26 -10.31 -21.77
C THR A 3 46.42 -11.58 -21.85
N ILE A 4 46.56 -12.49 -20.87
CA ILE A 4 45.76 -13.74 -20.71
C ILE A 4 44.28 -13.46 -20.32
N TYR A 5 43.84 -12.21 -20.33
CA TYR A 5 42.46 -11.85 -20.05
C TYR A 5 41.80 -11.35 -21.32
N ALA A 6 40.96 -12.19 -21.92
CA ALA A 6 40.06 -11.77 -22.98
C ALA A 6 39.27 -10.53 -22.56
N GLU A 7 39.22 -9.53 -23.44
CA GLU A 7 38.55 -8.27 -23.19
C GLU A 7 37.04 -8.50 -22.99
N ARG A 8 36.55 -8.08 -21.82
CA ARG A 8 35.20 -8.41 -21.34
C ARG A 8 34.17 -7.51 -22.03
N LYS A 9 33.31 -8.07 -22.88
CA LYS A 9 32.25 -7.30 -23.55
C LYS A 9 31.01 -7.14 -22.64
N PRO A 10 30.64 -5.91 -22.23
CA PRO A 10 29.43 -5.69 -21.43
C PRO A 10 28.16 -5.89 -22.26
N ASN A 11 27.12 -6.50 -21.67
CA ASN A 11 25.81 -6.63 -22.29
C ASN A 11 24.93 -5.41 -21.96
N THR A 12 24.77 -4.49 -22.92
CA THR A 12 24.06 -3.22 -22.77
C THR A 12 22.58 -3.39 -22.41
N ILE A 13 21.89 -4.34 -23.04
CA ILE A 13 20.48 -4.65 -22.76
C ILE A 13 20.33 -5.15 -21.32
N ARG A 14 21.23 -6.03 -20.89
CA ARG A 14 21.20 -6.58 -19.54
C ARG A 14 21.45 -5.50 -18.49
N LYS A 15 22.42 -4.60 -18.72
CA LYS A 15 22.66 -3.44 -17.85
C LYS A 15 21.41 -2.57 -17.69
N PHE A 16 20.63 -2.39 -18.76
CA PHE A 16 19.36 -1.66 -18.68
C PHE A 16 18.31 -2.41 -17.83
N ILE A 17 18.09 -3.69 -18.11
CA ILE A 17 17.08 -4.52 -17.42
C ILE A 17 17.38 -4.67 -15.92
N THR A 18 18.66 -4.69 -15.52
CA THR A 18 19.06 -4.86 -14.11
C THR A 18 18.62 -3.73 -13.20
N ARG A 19 18.32 -2.57 -13.77
CA ARG A 19 17.79 -1.41 -13.05
C ARG A 19 16.30 -1.54 -12.74
N PHE A 20 15.60 -2.48 -13.38
CA PHE A 20 14.22 -2.80 -13.03
C PHE A 20 14.15 -3.69 -11.80
N ARG A 21 13.26 -3.31 -10.89
CA ARG A 21 12.95 -3.98 -9.64
C ARG A 21 11.45 -4.25 -9.59
N PHE A 22 11.08 -5.41 -9.07
CA PHE A 22 9.70 -5.87 -8.95
C PHE A 22 9.40 -6.08 -7.48
N GLY A 23 8.48 -5.30 -6.94
CA GLY A 23 8.06 -5.36 -5.54
C GLY A 23 6.71 -6.03 -5.38
N ALA A 24 6.56 -6.80 -4.31
CA ALA A 24 5.27 -7.27 -3.81
C ALA A 24 5.22 -7.08 -2.30
N SER A 25 4.08 -6.62 -1.77
CA SER A 25 3.90 -6.41 -0.33
C SER A 25 2.47 -6.67 0.13
N LEU A 26 2.39 -6.98 1.42
CA LEU A 26 1.16 -7.07 2.20
C LEU A 26 1.30 -6.17 3.42
N GLY A 27 0.20 -5.63 3.92
CA GLY A 27 0.26 -4.83 5.13
C GLY A 27 -1.05 -4.74 5.90
N TYR A 28 -1.03 -3.79 6.82
CA TYR A 28 -2.17 -3.36 7.60
C TYR A 28 -2.27 -1.84 7.52
N GLY A 29 -3.49 -1.32 7.49
CA GLY A 29 -3.74 0.10 7.53
C GLY A 29 -4.96 0.47 8.34
N ASN A 30 -4.98 1.73 8.75
CA ASN A 30 -6.09 2.34 9.45
C ASN A 30 -6.53 3.59 8.67
N THR A 31 -7.78 3.58 8.19
CA THR A 31 -8.40 4.69 7.49
C THR A 31 -9.16 5.57 8.48
N TYR A 32 -8.91 6.86 8.43
CA TYR A 32 -9.59 7.90 9.18
C TYR A 32 -10.55 8.64 8.25
N MET A 33 -11.83 8.49 8.53
CA MET A 33 -12.91 9.10 7.75
C MET A 33 -13.51 10.28 8.48
N GLN A 34 -13.81 11.33 7.73
CA GLN A 34 -14.49 12.50 8.26
C GLN A 34 -15.26 13.23 7.15
N HIS A 35 -16.45 13.72 7.48
CA HIS A 35 -17.21 14.64 6.62
C HIS A 35 -18.02 15.60 7.49
N GLY A 36 -18.25 16.80 6.94
CA GLY A 36 -19.26 17.75 7.41
C GLY A 36 -20.57 17.55 6.65
N LEU A 37 -21.63 18.16 7.17
CA LEU A 37 -22.96 18.16 6.56
C LEU A 37 -23.42 19.60 6.30
N ASP A 38 -22.57 20.42 5.70
CA ASP A 38 -22.81 21.88 5.63
C ASP A 38 -24.15 22.22 4.93
N ASP A 39 -24.49 21.52 3.84
CA ASP A 39 -25.75 21.68 3.09
C ASP A 39 -26.86 20.69 3.51
N PHE A 40 -26.65 19.91 4.58
CA PHE A 40 -27.54 18.82 4.96
C PHE A 40 -27.88 18.89 6.45
N GLY A 41 -29.10 18.48 6.81
CA GLY A 41 -29.47 18.26 8.20
C GLY A 41 -29.39 16.79 8.61
N ILE A 42 -29.42 16.55 9.91
CA ILE A 42 -29.56 15.22 10.50
C ILE A 42 -30.94 15.07 11.14
N LEU A 43 -31.55 13.94 10.83
CA LEU A 43 -32.78 13.45 11.43
C LEU A 43 -32.48 12.14 12.17
N LYS A 44 -32.85 12.09 13.45
CA LYS A 44 -32.68 10.90 14.28
C LYS A 44 -33.94 10.63 15.10
N ARG A 45 -34.64 9.55 14.77
CA ARG A 45 -35.72 8.99 15.57
C ARG A 45 -35.18 7.96 16.56
N PRO A 46 -35.64 7.95 17.82
CA PRO A 46 -35.29 6.90 18.78
C PRO A 46 -35.50 5.50 18.18
N GLY A 47 -34.52 4.60 18.36
CA GLY A 47 -34.55 3.24 17.83
C GLY A 47 -34.08 3.06 16.38
N PHE A 48 -33.87 4.14 15.60
CA PHE A 48 -33.44 4.04 14.20
C PHE A 48 -32.05 4.64 13.96
N LYS A 49 -31.33 4.20 12.92
CA LYS A 49 -30.07 4.85 12.49
C LYS A 49 -30.33 6.33 12.10
N PRO A 50 -29.36 7.24 12.28
CA PRO A 50 -29.49 8.62 11.80
C PRO A 50 -29.69 8.64 10.27
N ARG A 51 -30.29 9.73 9.78
CA ARG A 51 -30.55 10.02 8.35
C ARG A 51 -30.13 11.44 8.03
N VAL A 52 -29.73 11.68 6.79
CA VAL A 52 -29.52 13.05 6.29
C VAL A 52 -30.72 13.52 5.48
N PHE A 53 -31.02 14.81 5.53
CA PHE A 53 -32.03 15.44 4.68
C PHE A 53 -31.47 16.73 4.08
N TYR A 54 -32.00 17.13 2.92
CA TYR A 54 -31.57 18.33 2.21
C TYR A 54 -32.57 19.48 2.40
N ASN A 55 -33.87 19.23 2.23
CA ASN A 55 -34.90 20.27 2.30
C ASN A 55 -35.69 20.24 3.64
N THR A 56 -36.35 21.35 3.97
CA THR A 56 -37.23 21.52 5.14
C THR A 56 -38.53 20.73 5.06
N THR A 57 -38.92 20.28 3.87
CA THR A 57 -40.15 19.50 3.69
C THR A 57 -39.97 18.04 4.10
N PHE A 58 -38.73 17.57 4.31
CA PHE A 58 -38.38 16.19 4.71
C PHE A 58 -38.92 15.08 3.80
N ASP A 59 -39.45 15.43 2.62
CA ASP A 59 -39.96 14.50 1.61
C ASP A 59 -38.89 13.49 1.16
N SER A 60 -37.61 13.84 1.34
CA SER A 60 -36.47 13.02 1.00
C SER A 60 -35.43 12.97 2.11
N THR A 61 -35.45 11.87 2.87
CA THR A 61 -34.36 11.53 3.79
C THR A 61 -33.48 10.45 3.17
N TYR A 62 -32.22 10.39 3.59
CA TYR A 62 -31.25 9.43 3.05
C TYR A 62 -30.55 8.68 4.19
N THR A 63 -30.45 7.38 4.00
CA THR A 63 -29.62 6.50 4.81
C THR A 63 -28.29 6.25 4.12
N ASN A 64 -27.30 5.81 4.90
CA ASN A 64 -26.05 5.28 4.39
C ASN A 64 -25.27 6.23 3.44
N TRP A 65 -25.33 7.53 3.73
CA TRP A 65 -24.67 8.63 3.01
C TRP A 65 -23.14 8.66 3.16
N ILE A 66 -22.53 7.51 3.46
CA ILE A 66 -21.09 7.33 3.55
C ILE A 66 -20.59 6.65 2.27
N ASN A 67 -21.24 5.58 1.87
CA ASN A 67 -20.79 4.71 0.79
C ASN A 67 -21.87 4.41 -0.25
N ARG A 68 -23.15 4.31 0.14
CA ARG A 68 -24.28 4.06 -0.77
C ARG A 68 -25.51 4.82 -0.28
N ALA A 69 -25.64 6.08 -0.66
CA ALA A 69 -26.79 6.89 -0.29
C ALA A 69 -28.07 6.26 -0.85
N LYS A 70 -29.05 6.00 0.02
CA LYS A 70 -30.36 5.44 -0.36
C LYS A 70 -31.46 6.30 0.24
N ARG A 71 -32.45 6.66 -0.57
CA ARG A 71 -33.66 7.33 -0.08
C ARG A 71 -34.39 6.46 0.93
N ASP A 72 -34.91 7.10 1.96
CA ASP A 72 -35.75 6.51 2.99
C ASP A 72 -36.92 7.45 3.31
N THR A 73 -38.05 6.86 3.70
CA THR A 73 -39.34 7.55 3.91
C THR A 73 -39.80 7.46 5.36
N LEU A 74 -38.85 7.36 6.30
CA LEU A 74 -39.18 7.24 7.72
C LEU A 74 -39.97 8.47 8.20
N ALA A 75 -41.18 8.23 8.70
CA ALA A 75 -42.05 9.27 9.23
C ALA A 75 -41.42 10.00 10.43
N ILE A 76 -41.65 11.31 10.47
CA ILE A 76 -41.24 12.20 11.56
C ILE A 76 -42.25 12.05 12.71
N THR A 77 -41.74 12.00 13.94
CA THR A 77 -42.54 11.94 15.16
C THR A 77 -42.11 13.07 16.10
N PRO A 78 -42.93 13.47 17.08
CA PRO A 78 -42.55 14.53 18.04
C PRO A 78 -41.25 14.25 18.82
N ALA A 79 -40.86 12.98 18.98
CA ALA A 79 -39.62 12.57 19.64
C ALA A 79 -38.38 12.56 18.70
N THR A 80 -38.52 12.99 17.45
CA THR A 80 -37.43 12.99 16.47
C THR A 80 -36.49 14.16 16.74
N PHE A 81 -35.21 13.89 16.94
CA PHE A 81 -34.17 14.90 16.98
C PHE A 81 -33.86 15.40 15.57
N LEU A 82 -33.81 16.71 15.41
CA LEU A 82 -33.61 17.38 14.13
C LEU A 82 -32.68 18.57 14.27
N VAL A 83 -31.67 18.63 13.40
CA VAL A 83 -30.71 19.74 13.39
C VAL A 83 -30.18 19.95 11.98
N ARG A 84 -30.04 21.21 11.54
CA ARG A 84 -29.52 21.55 10.21
C ARG A 84 -28.04 21.92 10.27
N GLY A 85 -27.30 21.60 9.20
CA GLY A 85 -25.87 21.86 9.08
C GLY A 85 -25.49 23.32 8.83
N ASP A 86 -26.43 24.13 8.36
CA ASP A 86 -26.26 25.57 8.13
C ASP A 86 -26.24 26.38 9.44
N THR A 87 -26.93 25.89 10.46
CA THR A 87 -27.08 26.54 11.77
C THR A 87 -26.17 25.93 12.83
N ALA A 88 -25.80 24.66 12.67
CA ALA A 88 -24.91 23.97 13.59
C ALA A 88 -23.85 23.15 12.86
N LYS A 89 -22.64 23.08 13.43
CA LYS A 89 -21.57 22.25 12.89
C LYS A 89 -21.89 20.77 13.11
N ILE A 90 -22.47 20.12 12.11
CA ILE A 90 -22.76 18.69 12.12
C ILE A 90 -21.84 17.96 11.17
N GLY A 91 -21.43 16.76 11.55
CA GLY A 91 -20.63 15.87 10.73
C GLY A 91 -20.33 14.59 11.49
N PHE A 92 -19.61 13.68 10.85
CA PHE A 92 -19.21 12.44 11.49
C PHE A 92 -17.74 12.15 11.26
N LYS A 93 -17.16 11.42 12.21
CA LYS A 93 -15.83 10.83 12.11
C LYS A 93 -15.95 9.32 12.27
N GLY A 94 -15.15 8.58 11.53
CA GLY A 94 -15.15 7.12 11.55
C GLY A 94 -13.74 6.57 11.38
N ARG A 95 -13.55 5.32 11.78
CA ARG A 95 -12.31 4.58 11.52
C ARG A 95 -12.61 3.35 10.68
N GLY A 96 -11.67 2.96 9.84
CA GLY A 96 -11.74 1.76 9.02
C GLY A 96 -10.43 1.00 9.06
N LYS A 97 -10.49 -0.31 8.84
CA LYS A 97 -9.31 -1.18 8.75
C LYS A 97 -9.05 -1.54 7.30
N ASN A 98 -7.78 -1.69 6.95
CA ASN A 98 -7.33 -1.92 5.59
C ASN A 98 -6.31 -3.05 5.56
N ILE A 99 -6.45 -3.96 4.60
CA ILE A 99 -5.43 -4.98 4.30
C ILE A 99 -4.98 -4.76 2.85
N PRO A 100 -3.92 -3.95 2.62
CA PRO A 100 -3.40 -3.70 1.29
C PRO A 100 -2.52 -4.84 0.80
N PHE A 101 -2.70 -5.21 -0.45
CA PHE A 101 -1.76 -5.98 -1.27
C PHE A 101 -1.26 -5.03 -2.37
N GLN A 102 0.04 -4.88 -2.51
CA GLN A 102 0.63 -4.00 -3.53
C GLN A 102 1.67 -4.75 -4.36
N VAL A 103 1.63 -4.52 -5.67
CA VAL A 103 2.68 -4.90 -6.61
C VAL A 103 3.22 -3.64 -7.27
N THR A 104 4.54 -3.57 -7.43
CA THR A 104 5.22 -2.40 -7.97
C THR A 104 6.28 -2.82 -8.96
N ILE A 105 6.47 -2.04 -10.02
CA ILE A 105 7.62 -2.14 -10.90
C ILE A 105 8.35 -0.80 -10.91
N HIS A 106 9.67 -0.86 -10.86
CA HIS A 106 10.43 0.37 -10.84
C HIS A 106 11.82 0.33 -11.40
N TYR A 107 12.24 1.47 -11.92
CA TYR A 107 13.57 1.73 -12.40
C TYR A 107 14.40 2.47 -11.35
N GLU A 108 15.56 1.93 -11.02
CA GLU A 108 16.54 2.50 -10.11
C GLU A 108 17.68 3.15 -10.92
N PHE A 109 17.89 4.46 -10.76
CA PHE A 109 18.98 5.18 -11.43
C PHE A 109 19.84 5.94 -10.42
N LEU A 110 21.12 6.10 -10.78
CA LEU A 110 22.16 6.64 -9.90
C LEU A 110 22.23 5.94 -8.53
N LYS A 111 21.76 4.68 -8.45
CA LYS A 111 21.67 3.87 -7.21
C LYS A 111 20.92 4.57 -6.05
N ARG A 112 20.11 5.58 -6.35
CA ARG A 112 19.48 6.45 -5.35
C ARG A 112 18.03 6.72 -5.68
N TYR A 113 17.77 7.11 -6.93
CA TYR A 113 16.48 7.56 -7.38
C TYR A 113 15.68 6.42 -7.98
N ARG A 114 14.38 6.53 -7.81
CA ARG A 114 13.40 5.48 -8.02
C ARG A 114 12.23 6.08 -8.76
N LEU A 115 11.88 5.50 -9.91
CA LEU A 115 10.72 5.89 -10.70
C LEU A 115 9.98 4.65 -11.19
N GLY A 116 8.66 4.67 -11.16
CA GLY A 116 7.87 3.60 -11.76
C GLY A 116 6.40 3.67 -11.42
N ALA A 117 5.76 2.51 -11.33
CA ALA A 117 4.33 2.40 -11.13
C ALA A 117 3.96 1.19 -10.28
N GLY A 118 2.73 1.19 -9.76
CA GLY A 118 2.21 0.09 -9.00
C GLY A 118 0.70 -0.06 -9.09
N TYR A 119 0.26 -1.24 -8.69
CA TYR A 119 -1.13 -1.61 -8.53
C TYR A 119 -1.37 -2.07 -7.10
N GLY A 120 -2.42 -1.55 -6.48
CA GLY A 120 -2.87 -1.93 -5.15
C GLY A 120 -4.26 -2.57 -5.19
N TYR A 121 -4.42 -3.64 -4.43
CA TYR A 121 -5.71 -4.26 -4.14
C TYR A 121 -5.88 -4.36 -2.63
N GLU A 122 -6.92 -3.71 -2.11
CA GLU A 122 -7.05 -3.51 -0.67
C GLU A 122 -8.43 -3.92 -0.19
N HIS A 123 -8.48 -4.72 0.87
CA HIS A 123 -9.72 -4.98 1.58
C HIS A 123 -9.96 -3.86 2.61
N LEU A 124 -11.04 -3.10 2.47
CA LEU A 124 -11.44 -2.01 3.36
C LEU A 124 -12.67 -2.44 4.18
N THR A 125 -12.56 -2.30 5.50
CA THR A 125 -13.66 -2.48 6.46
C THR A 125 -13.95 -1.15 7.13
N LEU A 126 -15.14 -0.59 6.90
CA LEU A 126 -15.68 0.57 7.60
C LEU A 126 -16.12 0.18 9.01
N GLY A 127 -15.69 0.96 9.98
CA GLY A 127 -16.12 0.87 11.37
C GLY A 127 -17.33 1.76 11.64
N THR A 128 -17.54 2.01 12.92
CA THR A 128 -18.61 2.89 13.41
C THR A 128 -18.24 4.35 13.20
N PHE A 129 -19.24 5.15 12.85
CA PHE A 129 -19.18 6.58 12.72
C PHE A 129 -19.82 7.24 13.95
N GLU A 130 -19.11 8.21 14.49
CA GLU A 130 -19.51 9.02 15.61
C GLU A 130 -19.79 10.44 15.15
N PRO A 131 -20.88 11.07 15.61
CA PRO A 131 -21.16 12.46 15.30
C PRO A 131 -20.13 13.38 15.98
N ILE A 132 -19.81 14.48 15.32
CA ILE A 132 -18.87 15.50 15.82
C ILE A 132 -19.52 16.33 16.94
N SER A 133 -20.82 16.61 16.80
CA SER A 133 -21.66 17.40 17.72
C SER A 133 -22.94 16.61 18.04
N TYR A 134 -23.64 16.94 19.12
CA TYR A 134 -24.90 16.27 19.52
C TYR A 134 -24.76 14.74 19.65
N LYS A 135 -23.74 14.30 20.39
CA LYS A 135 -23.39 12.87 20.48
C LYS A 135 -24.46 12.03 21.15
N ALA A 136 -25.11 12.56 22.18
CA ALA A 136 -26.13 11.85 22.94
C ALA A 136 -27.42 11.67 22.11
N GLU A 137 -27.74 12.67 21.29
CA GLU A 137 -28.99 12.77 20.55
C GLU A 137 -28.92 12.00 19.23
N ILE A 138 -27.83 12.17 18.45
CA ILE A 138 -27.66 11.53 17.14
C ILE A 138 -27.27 10.06 17.29
N GLY A 139 -26.38 9.77 18.25
CA GLY A 139 -25.79 8.47 18.47
C GLY A 139 -24.84 8.03 17.35
N THR A 140 -24.21 6.87 17.55
CA THR A 140 -23.28 6.29 16.59
C THR A 140 -24.00 5.40 15.57
N PHE A 141 -23.39 5.19 14.41
CA PHE A 141 -23.94 4.24 13.44
C PHE A 141 -22.85 3.56 12.61
N ARG A 142 -23.16 2.37 12.10
CA ARG A 142 -22.31 1.68 11.12
C ARG A 142 -22.98 1.71 9.74
N PRO A 143 -22.26 2.13 8.69
CA PRO A 143 -22.75 2.06 7.32
C PRO A 143 -23.15 0.64 6.95
N ASP A 144 -24.16 0.51 6.11
CA ASP A 144 -24.47 -0.77 5.48
C ASP A 144 -23.40 -1.06 4.41
N HIS A 145 -23.18 -2.34 4.07
CA HIS A 145 -22.08 -2.73 3.16
C HIS A 145 -20.72 -2.20 3.61
N TYR A 146 -20.42 -2.35 4.90
CA TYR A 146 -19.22 -1.82 5.53
C TYR A 146 -17.92 -2.49 5.05
N GLN A 147 -17.95 -3.59 4.30
CA GLN A 147 -16.76 -4.29 3.79
C GLN A 147 -16.73 -4.33 2.28
N GLY A 148 -15.56 -4.07 1.69
CA GLY A 148 -15.33 -4.35 0.29
C GLY A 148 -13.93 -4.00 -0.18
N TRP A 149 -13.67 -4.29 -1.44
CA TRP A 149 -12.36 -4.14 -2.06
C TRP A 149 -12.18 -2.75 -2.66
N MET A 150 -10.94 -2.28 -2.72
CA MET A 150 -10.54 -1.04 -3.38
C MET A 150 -9.32 -1.30 -4.24
N ARG A 151 -9.38 -0.83 -5.49
CA ARG A 151 -8.28 -0.89 -6.46
C ARG A 151 -7.55 0.44 -6.49
N LYS A 152 -6.23 0.42 -6.65
CA LYS A 152 -5.39 1.61 -6.77
C LYS A 152 -4.41 1.43 -7.92
N PHE A 153 -4.25 2.49 -8.72
CA PHE A 153 -3.20 2.59 -9.73
C PHE A 153 -2.42 3.86 -9.45
N PHE A 154 -1.10 3.75 -9.36
CA PHE A 154 -0.26 4.89 -8.99
C PHE A 154 1.07 4.87 -9.73
N GLY A 155 1.54 6.06 -10.08
CA GLY A 155 2.95 6.32 -10.34
C GLY A 155 3.65 6.51 -9.00
N TYR A 156 4.94 6.18 -8.95
CA TYR A 156 5.73 6.39 -7.75
C TYR A 156 7.11 6.97 -8.09
N ALA A 157 7.57 7.87 -7.25
CA ALA A 157 8.89 8.47 -7.30
C ALA A 157 9.52 8.44 -5.90
N GLY A 158 10.80 8.12 -5.80
CA GLY A 158 11.47 8.04 -4.51
C GLY A 158 12.97 8.35 -4.58
N GLY A 159 13.52 8.68 -3.42
CA GLY A 159 14.93 8.99 -3.23
C GLY A 159 15.46 8.28 -1.99
N SER A 160 16.50 7.47 -2.20
CA SER A 160 17.26 6.88 -1.09
C SER A 160 18.07 7.98 -0.41
N PHE A 161 18.07 8.03 0.92
CA PHE A 161 18.72 9.11 1.68
C PHE A 161 19.71 8.62 2.73
N TYR A 162 19.63 7.36 3.16
CA TYR A 162 20.54 6.82 4.17
C TYR A 162 20.81 5.34 3.94
N ARG A 163 22.06 4.90 4.14
CA ARG A 163 22.48 3.49 4.03
C ARG A 163 23.38 3.14 5.21
N ILE A 164 23.04 2.07 5.93
CA ILE A 164 23.82 1.53 7.04
C ILE A 164 24.05 0.05 6.77
N ASP A 165 25.27 -0.33 6.44
CA ASP A 165 25.61 -1.71 6.07
C ASP A 165 24.64 -2.27 5.00
N LYS A 166 23.79 -3.23 5.37
CA LYS A 166 22.80 -3.90 4.50
C LYS A 166 21.43 -3.23 4.50
N TYR A 167 21.25 -2.15 5.26
CA TYR A 167 20.01 -1.41 5.36
C TYR A 167 20.01 -0.14 4.50
N LEU A 168 18.91 0.09 3.77
CA LEU A 168 18.71 1.26 2.92
C LEU A 168 17.38 1.93 3.26
N PHE A 169 17.42 3.24 3.50
CA PHE A 169 16.25 4.05 3.78
C PHE A 169 15.88 4.92 2.57
N THR A 170 14.61 4.89 2.19
CA THR A 170 14.07 5.59 1.03
C THR A 170 12.80 6.33 1.37
N GLY A 171 12.72 7.60 0.99
CA GLY A 171 11.48 8.38 1.00
C GLY A 171 10.82 8.28 -0.36
N ASP A 172 9.51 8.09 -0.40
CA ASP A 172 8.76 7.94 -1.65
C ASP A 172 7.41 8.67 -1.64
N LEU A 173 7.00 9.11 -2.82
CA LEU A 173 5.71 9.72 -3.13
C LEU A 173 5.02 8.84 -4.17
N GLN A 174 3.77 8.49 -3.91
CA GLN A 174 2.88 7.84 -4.87
C GLN A 174 1.73 8.78 -5.22
N VAL A 175 1.43 8.90 -6.51
CA VAL A 175 0.32 9.72 -7.02
C VAL A 175 -0.48 8.90 -8.02
N GLY A 176 -1.81 9.00 -7.98
CA GLY A 176 -2.63 8.25 -8.90
C GLY A 176 -4.12 8.31 -8.63
N SER A 177 -4.79 7.19 -8.88
CA SER A 177 -6.23 7.05 -8.76
C SER A 177 -6.60 5.80 -7.96
N TYR A 178 -7.81 5.81 -7.40
CA TYR A 178 -8.38 4.67 -6.72
C TYR A 178 -9.80 4.41 -7.22
N LYS A 179 -10.28 3.18 -7.06
CA LYS A 179 -11.66 2.78 -7.39
C LYS A 179 -12.18 1.86 -6.29
N PRO A 180 -13.12 2.32 -5.47
CA PRO A 180 -13.86 1.46 -4.56
C PRO A 180 -14.64 0.37 -5.31
N GLY A 181 -14.87 -0.76 -4.65
CA GLY A 181 -15.62 -1.89 -5.15
C GLY A 181 -17.13 -1.71 -4.93
N ARG A 182 -17.84 -2.84 -4.77
CA ARG A 182 -19.30 -2.88 -4.62
C ARG A 182 -19.82 -2.35 -3.27
N ASN A 183 -18.92 -2.17 -2.30
CA ASN A 183 -19.25 -1.56 -1.02
C ASN A 183 -19.56 -0.07 -1.12
N PHE A 184 -19.22 0.54 -2.24
CA PHE A 184 -19.49 1.93 -2.56
C PHE A 184 -20.30 2.02 -3.85
N ASP A 185 -21.20 2.99 -3.93
CA ASP A 185 -21.95 3.27 -5.15
C ASP A 185 -21.09 4.14 -6.07
N ASN A 186 -20.41 3.50 -7.01
CA ASN A 186 -19.52 4.18 -7.94
C ASN A 186 -20.25 5.14 -8.91
N SER A 187 -21.58 5.04 -9.03
CA SER A 187 -22.37 5.99 -9.84
C SER A 187 -22.56 7.33 -9.14
N LEU A 188 -22.60 7.32 -7.80
CA LEU A 188 -22.81 8.51 -6.97
C LEU A 188 -21.50 9.16 -6.52
N ILE A 189 -20.36 8.47 -6.66
CA ILE A 189 -19.09 8.90 -6.10
C ILE A 189 -18.21 9.57 -7.14
N LYS A 190 -17.95 10.86 -6.93
CA LYS A 190 -16.90 11.61 -7.64
C LYS A 190 -15.60 11.52 -6.85
N ARG A 191 -14.66 10.75 -7.39
CA ARG A 191 -13.37 10.43 -6.75
C ARG A 191 -12.38 11.58 -6.93
N GLY A 192 -11.63 11.89 -5.87
CA GLY A 192 -10.50 12.80 -5.93
C GLY A 192 -9.19 12.11 -6.30
N ALA A 193 -8.12 12.89 -6.40
CA ALA A 193 -6.76 12.38 -6.57
C ALA A 193 -6.28 11.61 -5.32
N TYR A 194 -5.42 10.63 -5.56
CA TYR A 194 -4.73 9.84 -4.54
C TYR A 194 -3.29 10.34 -4.40
N PHE A 195 -2.87 10.59 -3.16
CA PHE A 195 -1.49 10.91 -2.81
C PHE A 195 -1.06 10.06 -1.62
N ASN A 196 0.14 9.49 -1.65
CA ASN A 196 0.66 8.70 -0.54
C ASN A 196 2.15 9.01 -0.34
N LEU A 197 2.52 9.37 0.88
CA LEU A 197 3.90 9.65 1.29
C LEU A 197 4.40 8.51 2.15
N GLY A 198 5.56 7.96 1.82
CA GLY A 198 6.10 6.78 2.47
C GLY A 198 7.58 6.90 2.83
N VAL A 199 7.96 6.15 3.85
CA VAL A 199 9.35 5.84 4.19
C VAL A 199 9.49 4.31 4.19
N THR A 200 10.50 3.84 3.47
CA THR A 200 10.81 2.42 3.31
C THR A 200 12.18 2.13 3.89
N ALA A 201 12.26 1.14 4.79
CA ALA A 201 13.49 0.54 5.26
C ALA A 201 13.66 -0.82 4.57
N GLU A 202 14.75 -0.99 3.82
CA GLU A 202 15.05 -2.20 3.06
C GLU A 202 16.28 -2.87 3.62
N ARG A 203 16.27 -4.20 3.67
CA ARG A 203 17.42 -5.04 3.98
C ARG A 203 17.80 -5.84 2.75
N GLU A 204 19.02 -5.68 2.28
CA GLU A 204 19.59 -6.46 1.18
C GLU A 204 19.89 -7.89 1.69
N LEU A 205 19.15 -8.88 1.18
CA LEU A 205 19.38 -10.30 1.49
C LEU A 205 20.34 -10.94 0.47
N SER A 206 20.16 -10.58 -0.79
CA SER A 206 20.98 -11.05 -1.91
C SER A 206 20.97 -10.04 -3.06
N GLU A 207 21.69 -10.36 -4.13
CA GLU A 207 21.60 -9.62 -5.40
C GLU A 207 20.19 -9.69 -6.02
N TYR A 208 19.37 -10.69 -5.68
CA TYR A 208 18.00 -10.83 -6.16
C TYR A 208 16.99 -10.13 -5.28
N LEU A 209 17.16 -10.28 -3.97
CA LEU A 209 16.07 -10.17 -3.03
C LEU A 209 16.39 -9.13 -1.97
N ARG A 210 15.49 -8.17 -1.83
CA ARG A 210 15.46 -7.24 -0.70
C ARG A 210 14.19 -7.48 0.09
N LEU A 211 14.30 -7.52 1.41
CA LEU A 211 13.15 -7.46 2.31
C LEU A 211 12.91 -6.00 2.66
N PHE A 212 11.66 -5.54 2.69
CA PHE A 212 11.38 -4.16 3.07
C PHE A 212 10.21 -4.05 4.03
N ALA A 213 10.27 -3.03 4.87
CA ALA A 213 9.15 -2.52 5.65
C ALA A 213 8.90 -1.06 5.24
N ARG A 214 7.64 -0.72 4.97
CA ARG A 214 7.22 0.61 4.51
C ARG A 214 6.11 1.14 5.39
N THR A 215 6.35 2.30 6.00
CA THR A 215 5.33 3.09 6.68
C THR A 215 4.88 4.22 5.76
N SER A 216 3.58 4.45 5.62
CA SER A 216 3.09 5.54 4.76
C SER A 216 1.78 6.15 5.21
N TYR A 217 1.54 7.36 4.74
CA TYR A 217 0.30 8.10 4.96
C TYR A 217 -0.33 8.52 3.63
N GLU A 218 -1.60 8.20 3.48
CA GLU A 218 -2.40 8.36 2.28
C GLU A 218 -3.44 9.47 2.47
N PHE A 219 -3.49 10.37 1.50
CA PHE A 219 -4.49 11.41 1.38
C PHE A 219 -5.41 11.07 0.21
N LYS A 220 -6.70 10.94 0.52
CA LYS A 220 -7.75 10.74 -0.48
C LYS A 220 -9.06 11.33 -0.01
N ARG A 221 -9.84 11.77 -0.99
CA ARG A 221 -11.13 12.43 -0.79
C ARG A 221 -12.10 12.01 -1.88
N TYR A 222 -13.37 11.91 -1.54
CA TYR A 222 -14.43 11.74 -2.53
C TYR A 222 -15.63 12.60 -2.17
N ASN A 223 -16.38 12.97 -3.20
CA ASN A 223 -17.68 13.60 -3.02
C ASN A 223 -18.75 12.56 -3.34
N LEU A 224 -19.77 12.48 -2.49
CA LEU A 224 -20.91 11.61 -2.69
C LEU A 224 -22.11 12.49 -3.10
N ALA A 225 -22.59 12.31 -4.32
CA ALA A 225 -23.81 12.96 -4.78
C ALA A 225 -25.02 12.36 -4.06
N MET A 226 -25.87 13.21 -3.49
CA MET A 226 -27.13 12.77 -2.92
C MET A 226 -28.20 12.76 -4.03
N PRO A 227 -28.92 11.66 -4.25
CA PRO A 227 -30.01 11.63 -5.24
C PRO A 227 -31.01 12.76 -4.96
N GLU A 228 -31.56 13.42 -5.98
CA GLU A 228 -32.66 14.39 -5.82
C GLU A 228 -32.38 15.55 -4.85
N SER A 229 -31.10 15.97 -4.74
CA SER A 229 -30.65 17.04 -3.83
C SER A 229 -30.12 18.30 -4.55
N ASN A 230 -30.63 18.59 -5.76
CA ASN A 230 -30.16 19.72 -6.59
C ASN A 230 -28.64 19.73 -6.81
N ASN A 231 -28.03 18.57 -7.06
CA ASN A 231 -26.58 18.38 -7.22
C ASN A 231 -25.73 18.67 -5.96
N SER A 232 -26.34 18.74 -4.78
CA SER A 232 -25.61 18.86 -3.52
C SER A 232 -24.80 17.59 -3.24
N THR A 233 -23.58 17.76 -2.71
CA THR A 233 -22.67 16.65 -2.47
C THR A 233 -22.09 16.68 -1.07
N ILE A 234 -21.96 15.52 -0.44
CA ILE A 234 -21.25 15.39 0.83
C ILE A 234 -19.79 15.10 0.54
N ARG A 235 -18.91 15.96 1.05
CA ARG A 235 -17.46 15.82 0.89
C ARG A 235 -16.86 14.97 1.99
N HIS A 236 -16.33 13.81 1.63
CA HIS A 236 -15.66 12.89 2.54
C HIS A 236 -14.15 12.96 2.40
N ARG A 237 -13.47 13.06 3.55
CA ARG A 237 -12.04 12.80 3.71
C ARG A 237 -11.88 11.35 4.15
N MET A 238 -10.94 10.62 3.55
CA MET A 238 -10.72 9.20 3.80
C MET A 238 -9.22 8.92 3.89
N ASN A 239 -8.49 9.65 4.73
CA ASN A 239 -7.04 9.49 4.83
C ASN A 239 -6.68 8.15 5.48
N ALA A 240 -5.52 7.58 5.21
CA ALA A 240 -5.15 6.29 5.79
C ALA A 240 -3.65 6.18 6.12
N ALA A 241 -3.33 5.57 7.25
CA ALA A 241 -1.96 5.22 7.63
C ALA A 241 -1.73 3.73 7.37
N TYR A 242 -0.56 3.36 6.84
CA TYR A 242 -0.23 1.98 6.49
C TYR A 242 1.14 1.57 7.03
N LEU A 243 1.23 0.30 7.41
CA LEU A 243 2.48 -0.44 7.61
C LEU A 243 2.47 -1.65 6.67
N GLN A 244 3.47 -1.76 5.81
CA GLN A 244 3.57 -2.81 4.79
C GLN A 244 4.91 -3.53 4.92
N VAL A 245 4.90 -4.83 4.69
CA VAL A 245 6.11 -5.66 4.60
C VAL A 245 6.09 -6.37 3.26
N GLY A 246 7.22 -6.41 2.60
CA GLY A 246 7.30 -6.97 1.25
C GLY A 246 8.68 -7.40 0.83
N LEU A 247 8.73 -7.94 -0.38
CA LEU A 247 9.93 -8.38 -1.05
C LEU A 247 10.11 -7.61 -2.35
N THR A 248 11.34 -7.26 -2.66
CA THR A 248 11.72 -6.72 -3.96
C THR A 248 12.63 -7.73 -4.64
N TYR A 249 12.21 -8.19 -5.81
CA TYR A 249 12.98 -9.00 -6.72
C TYR A 249 13.71 -8.15 -7.76
N SER A 250 14.90 -8.57 -8.12
CA SER A 250 15.76 -7.87 -9.04
C SER A 250 16.48 -8.82 -9.99
N ILE A 251 16.72 -8.35 -11.22
CA ILE A 251 17.43 -9.13 -12.24
C ILE A 251 18.93 -8.84 -12.10
N PRO A 252 19.78 -9.86 -11.84
CA PRO A 252 21.21 -9.64 -11.65
C PRO A 252 21.95 -9.34 -12.94
N GLU A 253 23.03 -8.56 -12.80
CA GLU A 253 23.88 -8.09 -13.88
C GLU A 253 24.54 -9.22 -14.65
N LEU A 254 25.01 -10.26 -13.96
CA LEU A 254 25.70 -11.38 -14.61
C LEU A 254 24.76 -12.57 -14.88
N PRO A 255 24.84 -13.20 -16.07
CA PRO A 255 24.14 -14.47 -16.34
C PRO A 255 24.61 -15.56 -15.40
N ARG A 256 23.70 -16.48 -15.05
CA ARG A 256 24.09 -17.72 -14.37
C ARG A 256 25.11 -18.45 -15.24
N CYS A 257 26.20 -18.95 -14.65
CA CYS A 257 27.17 -19.78 -15.37
C CYS A 257 26.44 -20.91 -16.13
N TYR A 258 26.83 -21.19 -17.36
CA TYR A 258 26.15 -22.18 -18.21
C TYR A 258 26.57 -23.62 -17.86
N LEU A 259 27.82 -23.82 -17.43
CA LEU A 259 28.34 -25.13 -17.00
C LEU A 259 27.61 -25.60 -15.75
N LYS A 260 26.93 -26.75 -15.84
CA LYS A 260 26.13 -27.32 -14.74
C LYS A 260 27.00 -27.79 -13.57
N ASP A 261 28.21 -28.25 -13.87
CA ASP A 261 29.15 -28.79 -12.89
C ASP A 261 30.08 -27.74 -12.26
N CYS A 262 29.95 -26.47 -12.67
CA CYS A 262 30.74 -25.39 -12.08
C CYS A 262 30.35 -25.17 -10.60
N LYS A 263 31.28 -25.48 -9.69
CA LYS A 263 31.14 -25.32 -8.23
C LYS A 263 31.72 -24.01 -7.69
N ILE A 264 32.17 -23.12 -8.56
CA ILE A 264 32.75 -21.83 -8.16
C ILE A 264 31.68 -21.00 -7.46
N GLN A 265 31.98 -20.54 -6.23
CA GLN A 265 31.05 -19.82 -5.35
C GLN A 265 31.01 -18.32 -5.61
N ILE A 266 32.02 -17.78 -6.30
CA ILE A 266 32.15 -16.37 -6.65
C ILE A 266 31.84 -16.14 -8.13
N ASN A 267 31.71 -14.87 -8.52
CA ASN A 267 31.63 -14.48 -9.93
C ASN A 267 32.94 -14.90 -10.63
N HIS A 268 32.82 -15.52 -11.80
CA HIS A 268 33.94 -16.11 -12.52
C HIS A 268 33.75 -15.98 -14.03
N ALA A 269 34.82 -16.14 -14.79
CA ALA A 269 34.78 -16.10 -16.25
C ALA A 269 34.90 -17.51 -16.85
N HIS A 270 34.17 -17.75 -17.94
CA HIS A 270 34.43 -18.86 -18.85
C HIS A 270 34.61 -18.28 -20.25
N GLY A 271 35.83 -18.39 -20.78
CA GLY A 271 36.22 -17.71 -22.01
C GLY A 271 36.04 -16.18 -21.88
N ASN A 272 35.36 -15.58 -22.86
CA ASN A 272 35.23 -14.11 -22.97
C ASN A 272 33.98 -13.56 -22.26
N LYS A 273 33.32 -14.35 -21.40
CA LYS A 273 32.09 -13.96 -20.70
C LYS A 273 32.20 -14.20 -19.20
N GLU A 274 31.72 -13.22 -18.44
CA GLU A 274 31.56 -13.34 -16.99
C GLU A 274 30.21 -13.94 -16.64
N TYR A 275 30.25 -14.78 -15.61
CA TYR A 275 29.11 -15.48 -15.10
C TYR A 275 29.07 -15.38 -13.57
N ARG A 276 27.86 -15.32 -13.04
CA ARG A 276 27.65 -15.49 -11.60
C ARG A 276 27.72 -16.96 -11.22
N SER A 277 28.05 -17.21 -9.95
CA SER A 277 27.95 -18.54 -9.36
C SER A 277 26.55 -19.14 -9.55
N ARG A 278 26.51 -20.47 -9.80
CA ARG A 278 25.26 -21.24 -9.78
C ARG A 278 24.94 -21.81 -8.40
N VAL A 279 25.88 -21.77 -7.47
CA VAL A 279 25.85 -22.57 -6.24
C VAL A 279 24.88 -21.99 -5.20
N HIS A 280 24.72 -20.66 -5.18
CA HIS A 280 23.94 -19.99 -4.15
C HIS A 280 22.44 -19.86 -4.49
N PRO A 281 21.54 -20.24 -3.56
CA PRO A 281 20.10 -19.95 -3.68
C PRO A 281 19.81 -18.45 -3.78
N ILE A 282 18.65 -18.08 -4.32
CA ILE A 282 18.27 -16.68 -4.58
C ILE A 282 18.22 -15.78 -3.34
N PHE A 283 18.09 -16.35 -2.14
CA PHE A 283 18.03 -15.61 -0.87
C PHE A 283 19.38 -15.47 -0.17
N LYS A 284 20.45 -16.07 -0.70
CA LYS A 284 21.83 -15.92 -0.21
C LYS A 284 22.63 -14.96 -1.07
N LYS A 285 23.67 -14.35 -0.50
CA LYS A 285 24.59 -13.48 -1.24
C LYS A 285 25.25 -14.27 -2.37
N GLN A 286 25.29 -13.72 -3.59
CA GLN A 286 25.77 -14.48 -4.76
C GLN A 286 27.28 -14.38 -4.96
N ASN A 287 27.89 -13.30 -4.48
CA ASN A 287 29.33 -13.12 -4.43
C ASN A 287 29.77 -12.87 -2.97
N PRO A 288 29.71 -13.91 -2.11
CA PRO A 288 30.11 -13.76 -0.72
C PRO A 288 31.62 -13.57 -0.58
N GLY A 289 32.03 -12.75 0.39
CA GLY A 289 33.39 -12.81 0.91
C GLY A 289 33.66 -14.16 1.60
N TYR A 290 34.91 -14.40 1.98
CA TYR A 290 35.30 -15.62 2.67
C TYR A 290 34.46 -15.79 3.96
N GLY A 291 33.80 -16.94 4.12
CA GLY A 291 32.92 -17.23 5.26
C GLY A 291 31.59 -16.48 5.29
N GLU A 292 31.27 -15.58 4.36
CA GLU A 292 30.09 -14.70 4.51
C GLU A 292 28.74 -15.44 4.36
N ASN A 293 28.68 -16.46 3.50
CA ASN A 293 27.51 -17.33 3.36
C ASN A 293 27.52 -18.54 4.34
N HIS A 294 28.68 -18.79 4.96
CA HIS A 294 28.94 -19.90 5.89
C HIS A 294 29.77 -19.40 7.09
N PRO A 295 29.23 -18.46 7.90
CA PRO A 295 30.01 -17.84 8.98
C PRO A 295 30.30 -18.83 10.10
N GLU A 296 29.42 -19.83 10.25
CA GLU A 296 29.63 -20.98 11.12
C GLU A 296 29.97 -22.22 10.29
N LEU A 297 31.11 -22.82 10.61
CA LEU A 297 31.53 -24.12 10.09
C LEU A 297 30.45 -25.19 10.37
N ILE A 298 30.30 -26.18 9.47
CA ILE A 298 29.33 -27.28 9.60
C ILE A 298 29.48 -28.01 10.95
N LYS A 299 30.73 -28.08 11.45
CA LYS A 299 31.09 -28.54 12.80
C LYS A 299 30.24 -27.89 13.90
N TYR A 300 29.93 -26.61 13.78
CA TYR A 300 29.26 -25.85 14.83
C TYR A 300 27.74 -25.77 14.66
N LYS A 301 27.14 -26.54 13.75
CA LYS A 301 25.69 -26.54 13.51
C LYS A 301 24.99 -27.78 14.07
N GLY A 302 24.01 -27.56 14.95
CA GLY A 302 23.07 -28.58 15.42
C GLY A 302 23.73 -29.87 15.89
N LYS A 303 23.29 -31.01 15.35
CA LYS A 303 23.78 -32.36 15.72
C LYS A 303 25.25 -32.62 15.33
N ASN A 304 25.85 -31.80 14.46
CA ASN A 304 27.25 -31.94 14.07
C ASN A 304 28.23 -31.40 15.12
N LYS A 305 27.76 -30.62 16.11
CA LYS A 305 28.56 -30.12 17.25
C LYS A 305 29.22 -31.23 18.06
N ARG A 306 28.61 -32.42 18.06
CA ARG A 306 29.05 -33.59 18.84
C ARG A 306 29.84 -34.60 18.01
N LYS A 307 30.02 -34.37 16.70
CA LYS A 307 30.77 -35.28 15.83
C LYS A 307 32.24 -34.90 15.86
N LEU A 308 33.10 -35.89 16.14
CA LEU A 308 34.56 -35.72 16.04
C LEU A 308 34.99 -35.35 14.61
N ASN A 309 34.30 -35.91 13.59
CA ASN A 309 34.49 -35.56 12.19
C ASN A 309 33.16 -35.14 11.53
N PRO A 310 32.89 -33.83 11.38
CA PRO A 310 31.65 -33.31 10.83
C PRO A 310 31.71 -32.99 9.32
N TYR A 311 32.82 -33.34 8.65
CA TYR A 311 33.06 -33.18 7.22
C TYR A 311 33.15 -34.54 6.53
#